data_AF-A0AAE1J171-F1
#
_entry.id   AF-A0AAE1J171-F1
#
_cell.length_a   1.000
_cell.length_b   1.000
_cell.length_c   1.000
_cell.angle_alpha   90.00
_cell.angle_beta   90.00
_cell.angle_gamma   90.00
#
_symmetry.space_group_name_H-M   'P 1'
#
loop_
_entity.id
_entity.type
_entity.pdbx_description
1 polymer ?
#
loop_
_entity_poly.entity_id
_entity_poly.type
_entity_poly.pdbx_seq_one_letter_code
_entity_poly.pdbx_strand_id
1 'polypeptide(L)'
;MYTADQRNIHSVDEIIDGERLTLTLWFSRDSSHDEDAKLISLLSQNLLHDKMADSSLPWPASSSMYWFSVEQASEQQLGFNICWARLQVLGYDICLSQDVDCDSDVSELLIKPVRLVRGNEMLEQEFVNILHVLQVVHFYRWKASTLQTREVNIDKKITKLSEMQKQKINGLKSVVLNDAGLVARVFCRFPSEEIVCIHFDWKGIVAAVKAWEDYTSTLIKQIHFLLPYWTTHQSMYNVQVGE
;
A
#
# COMPACT_ATOMS: atom_id res chain seq x y z
N MET A 1 7.67 -4.66 6.18
CA MET A 1 7.94 -6.08 5.92
C MET A 1 7.53 -6.38 4.49
N TYR A 2 8.38 -7.08 3.75
CA TYR A 2 8.11 -7.69 2.44
C TYR A 2 8.96 -8.96 2.34
N THR A 3 8.59 -9.86 1.45
CA THR A 3 9.30 -11.13 1.23
C THR A 3 9.73 -11.18 -0.24
N ALA A 4 10.82 -11.86 -0.58
CA ALA A 4 11.04 -12.32 -1.95
C ALA A 4 10.71 -13.81 -2.06
N ASP A 5 10.99 -14.54 -0.98
CA ASP A 5 10.61 -15.91 -0.73
C ASP A 5 10.62 -16.17 0.79
N GLN A 6 10.39 -17.41 1.20
CA GLN A 6 10.41 -17.87 2.60
C GLN A 6 11.76 -17.71 3.32
N ARG A 7 12.86 -17.51 2.60
CA ARG A 7 14.23 -17.35 3.13
C ARG A 7 14.69 -15.90 3.11
N ASN A 8 14.07 -15.08 2.26
CA ASN A 8 14.40 -13.68 2.04
C ASN A 8 13.25 -12.80 2.56
N ILE A 9 13.12 -12.77 3.88
CA ILE A 9 12.16 -11.92 4.60
C ILE A 9 12.89 -10.65 5.03
N HIS A 10 12.39 -9.50 4.61
CA HIS A 10 12.97 -8.20 4.93
C HIS A 10 11.97 -7.35 5.71
N SER A 11 12.45 -6.72 6.77
CA SER A 11 11.71 -5.73 7.54
C SER A 11 12.59 -4.51 7.79
N VAL A 12 11.93 -3.37 7.88
CA VAL A 12 12.52 -2.14 8.41
C VAL A 12 11.83 -1.93 9.75
N ASP A 13 12.63 -1.68 10.78
CA ASP A 13 12.13 -1.40 12.12
C ASP A 13 11.32 -0.10 12.16
N GLU A 14 10.62 0.12 13.27
CA GLU A 14 9.80 1.31 13.45
C GLU A 14 10.65 2.59 13.36
N ILE A 15 10.15 3.56 12.60
CA ILE A 15 10.74 4.90 12.54
C ILE A 15 10.18 5.70 13.72
N ILE A 16 10.98 5.84 14.78
CA ILE A 16 10.58 6.50 16.02
C ILE A 16 10.60 8.03 15.96
N ASP A 17 11.30 8.61 14.98
CA ASP A 17 11.33 10.06 14.73
C ASP A 17 11.62 10.35 13.25
N GLY A 18 11.12 11.50 12.76
CA GLY A 18 11.30 11.95 11.38
C GLY A 18 10.49 11.16 10.34
N GLU A 19 11.06 11.02 9.14
CA GLU A 19 10.48 10.22 8.06
C GLU A 19 11.57 9.47 7.28
N ARG A 20 11.22 8.28 6.77
CA ARG A 20 12.06 7.52 5.85
C ARG A 20 11.33 7.36 4.52
N LEU A 21 11.77 8.12 3.53
CA LEU A 21 11.33 7.96 2.15
C LEU A 21 12.14 6.86 1.47
N THR A 22 11.47 5.96 0.76
CA THR A 22 12.13 4.86 0.07
C THR A 22 11.44 4.61 -1.25
N LEU A 23 12.21 4.72 -2.33
CA LEU A 23 11.85 4.13 -3.61
C LEU A 23 12.46 2.72 -3.62
N THR A 24 11.60 1.71 -3.56
CA THR A 24 12.03 0.31 -3.66
C THR A 24 11.81 -0.16 -5.08
N LEU A 25 12.85 -0.74 -5.68
CA LEU A 25 12.83 -1.31 -7.03
C LEU A 25 13.15 -2.80 -6.93
N TRP A 26 12.53 -3.58 -7.79
CA TRP A 26 12.74 -5.02 -7.88
C TRP A 26 13.19 -5.38 -9.28
N PHE A 27 14.20 -6.26 -9.35
CA PHE A 27 14.88 -6.60 -10.57
C PHE A 27 14.78 -8.11 -10.78
N SER A 28 14.56 -8.51 -12.03
CA SER A 28 14.62 -9.91 -12.45
C SER A 28 15.69 -10.06 -13.52
N ARG A 29 16.24 -11.27 -13.63
CA ARG A 29 17.09 -11.65 -14.79
C ARG A 29 16.26 -11.94 -16.04
N ASP A 30 14.94 -12.07 -15.88
CA ASP A 30 14.00 -12.19 -16.98
C ASP A 30 13.75 -10.80 -17.59
N SER A 31 14.22 -10.60 -18.82
CA SER A 31 14.11 -9.33 -19.54
C SER A 31 12.67 -8.93 -19.86
N SER A 32 11.69 -9.84 -19.77
CA SER A 32 10.26 -9.48 -19.83
C SER A 32 9.81 -8.65 -18.61
N HIS A 33 10.61 -8.64 -17.54
CA HIS A 33 10.41 -7.91 -16.30
C HIS A 33 11.51 -6.84 -16.09
N ASP A 34 12.01 -6.23 -17.16
CA ASP A 34 12.95 -5.11 -17.09
C ASP A 34 12.24 -3.85 -16.52
N GLU A 35 12.21 -3.77 -15.19
CA GLU A 35 11.60 -2.66 -14.46
C GLU A 35 12.41 -1.36 -14.58
N ASP A 36 13.70 -1.43 -14.95
CA ASP A 36 14.54 -0.25 -15.16
C ASP A 36 14.12 0.50 -16.41
N ALA A 37 13.99 -0.22 -17.52
CA ALA A 37 13.52 0.36 -18.77
C ALA A 37 12.11 0.97 -18.60
N LYS A 38 11.23 0.28 -17.86
CA LYS A 38 9.86 0.78 -17.57
C LYS A 38 9.88 2.05 -16.72
N LEU A 39 10.66 2.06 -15.63
CA LEU A 39 10.77 3.22 -14.73
C LEU A 39 11.40 4.42 -15.42
N ILE A 40 12.53 4.22 -16.11
CA ILE A 40 13.22 5.29 -16.84
C ILE A 40 12.32 5.84 -17.94
N SER A 41 11.61 4.99 -18.68
CA SER A 41 10.63 5.40 -19.68
C SER A 41 9.50 6.22 -19.05
N LEU A 42 8.92 5.76 -17.94
CA LEU A 42 7.86 6.47 -17.21
C LEU A 42 8.33 7.86 -16.72
N LEU A 43 9.50 7.93 -16.08
CA LEU A 43 10.08 9.18 -15.60
C LEU A 43 10.43 10.13 -16.76
N SER A 44 10.79 9.59 -17.93
CA SER A 44 11.14 10.37 -19.12
C SER A 44 9.91 10.91 -19.85
N GLN A 45 8.82 10.14 -19.95
CA GLN A 45 7.57 10.56 -20.60
C GLN A 45 6.91 11.74 -19.87
N ASN A 46 6.97 11.74 -18.54
CA ASN A 46 6.36 12.78 -17.70
C ASN A 46 7.16 14.09 -17.64
N LEU A 47 8.38 14.15 -18.19
CA LEU A 47 9.11 15.41 -18.37
C LEU A 47 8.48 16.31 -19.46
N LEU A 48 7.68 15.74 -20.37
CA LEU A 48 7.14 16.43 -21.54
C LEU A 48 5.66 16.83 -21.40
N HIS A 49 4.94 16.31 -20.38
CA HIS A 49 3.51 16.57 -20.18
C HIS A 49 3.21 17.07 -18.75
N ASP A 50 2.62 18.27 -18.67
CA ASP A 50 2.18 18.94 -17.43
C ASP A 50 0.95 18.25 -16.76
N LYS A 51 0.35 17.29 -17.46
CA LYS A 51 -0.70 16.43 -16.92
C LYS A 51 -0.07 15.15 -16.40
N MET A 52 0.28 15.17 -15.12
CA MET A 52 0.52 13.98 -14.30
C MET A 52 -0.61 12.97 -14.58
N ALA A 53 -0.36 11.97 -15.41
CA ALA A 53 -1.37 10.99 -15.80
C ALA A 53 -1.70 10.11 -14.58
N ASP A 54 -2.90 10.30 -14.04
CA ASP A 54 -3.82 9.41 -13.29
C ASP A 54 -3.32 8.42 -12.22
N SER A 55 -2.03 8.23 -11.98
CA SER A 55 -1.53 7.61 -10.76
C SER A 55 -0.10 8.03 -10.51
N SER A 56 0.11 8.91 -9.54
CA SER A 56 1.41 9.19 -8.92
C SER A 56 1.99 7.97 -8.18
N LEU A 57 1.38 6.79 -8.34
CA LEU A 57 1.68 5.62 -7.55
C LEU A 57 2.40 4.59 -8.39
N PRO A 58 3.58 4.11 -7.94
CA PRO A 58 4.24 3.01 -8.62
C PRO A 58 3.33 1.79 -8.60
N TRP A 59 3.40 1.02 -9.68
CA TRP A 59 2.73 -0.28 -9.74
C TRP A 59 3.18 -1.12 -8.53
N PRO A 60 2.24 -1.80 -7.87
CA PRO A 60 2.58 -2.66 -6.76
C PRO A 60 3.49 -3.77 -7.29
N ALA A 61 4.50 -4.11 -6.50
CA ALA A 61 5.36 -5.23 -6.78
C ALA A 61 4.57 -6.57 -6.72
N SER A 62 5.16 -7.67 -7.19
CA SER A 62 4.51 -8.99 -7.26
C SER A 62 3.78 -9.38 -5.96
N SER A 63 2.62 -10.03 -6.10
CA SER A 63 1.81 -10.51 -4.97
C SER A 63 2.54 -11.45 -4.03
N SER A 64 3.48 -12.24 -4.56
CA SER A 64 4.34 -13.12 -3.77
C SER A 64 5.10 -12.35 -2.70
N MET A 65 5.46 -11.09 -2.94
CA MET A 65 6.27 -10.30 -2.01
C MET A 65 5.49 -9.71 -0.83
N TYR A 66 4.18 -9.71 -0.96
CA TYR A 66 3.28 -9.30 0.10
C TYR A 66 2.62 -10.50 0.78
N TRP A 67 2.95 -11.73 0.36
CA TRP A 67 2.51 -12.95 1.03
C TRP A 67 3.59 -13.45 2.00
N PHE A 68 3.22 -13.59 3.28
CA PHE A 68 4.11 -14.09 4.31
C PHE A 68 3.68 -15.47 4.79
N SER A 69 4.65 -16.39 4.90
CA SER A 69 4.52 -17.74 5.44
C SER A 69 5.82 -18.15 6.15
N VAL A 70 5.74 -19.02 7.17
CA VAL A 70 6.89 -19.40 8.03
C VAL A 70 7.58 -20.69 7.59
N GLU A 71 6.92 -21.57 6.82
CA GLU A 71 7.44 -22.91 6.49
C GLU A 71 7.46 -23.19 4.98
N GLN A 72 8.36 -24.10 4.56
CA GLN A 72 8.29 -24.80 3.27
C GLN A 72 7.05 -25.68 3.24
N ALA A 73 5.86 -25.09 3.13
CA ALA A 73 4.64 -25.83 2.98
C ALA A 73 4.63 -26.44 1.56
N SER A 74 5.09 -27.69 1.45
CA SER A 74 4.62 -28.57 0.40
C SER A 74 3.11 -28.65 0.54
N GLU A 75 2.40 -28.12 -0.45
CA GLU A 75 0.95 -28.16 -0.59
C GLU A 75 0.18 -27.42 0.52
N GLN A 76 -0.11 -26.15 0.22
CA GLN A 76 -1.26 -25.37 0.69
C GLN A 76 -1.22 -24.79 2.14
N GLN A 77 -1.44 -23.46 2.18
CA GLN A 77 -2.45 -22.82 3.06
C GLN A 77 -2.09 -22.27 4.46
N LEU A 78 -0.83 -22.01 4.86
CA LEU A 78 -0.62 -21.20 6.08
C LEU A 78 0.22 -19.96 5.80
N GLY A 79 -0.41 -18.79 5.91
CA GLY A 79 0.18 -17.50 5.62
C GLY A 79 -0.84 -16.36 5.63
N PHE A 80 -0.37 -15.15 5.33
CA PHE A 80 -1.23 -13.99 5.19
C PHE A 80 -0.69 -12.96 4.20
N ASN A 81 -1.58 -12.11 3.69
CA ASN A 81 -1.17 -10.88 3.00
C ASN A 81 -0.76 -9.81 4.02
N ILE A 82 0.47 -9.32 3.91
CA ILE A 82 1.08 -8.35 4.82
C ILE A 82 0.28 -7.05 4.88
N CYS A 83 -0.20 -6.53 3.73
CA CYS A 83 -0.93 -5.27 3.70
C CYS A 83 -2.26 -5.38 4.43
N TRP A 84 -2.99 -6.46 4.19
CA TRP A 84 -4.26 -6.74 4.87
C TRP A 84 -4.07 -6.95 6.36
N ALA A 85 -3.10 -7.78 6.76
CA ALA A 85 -2.81 -8.06 8.15
C ALA A 85 -2.50 -6.77 8.93
N ARG A 86 -1.73 -5.85 8.34
CA ARG A 86 -1.43 -4.55 8.95
C ARG A 86 -2.67 -3.68 9.08
N LEU A 87 -3.53 -3.61 8.06
CA LEU A 87 -4.80 -2.86 8.16
C LEU A 87 -5.69 -3.40 9.29
N GLN A 88 -5.81 -4.72 9.41
CA GLN A 88 -6.58 -5.37 10.47
C GLN A 88 -6.06 -5.05 11.87
N VAL A 89 -4.74 -5.10 12.08
CA VAL A 89 -4.13 -4.74 13.36
C VAL A 89 -4.43 -3.27 13.72
N LEU A 90 -4.60 -2.40 12.73
CA LEU A 90 -4.99 -1.00 12.91
C LEU A 90 -6.52 -0.79 13.04
N GLY A 91 -7.30 -1.88 12.99
CA GLY A 91 -8.76 -1.87 13.13
C GLY A 91 -9.53 -1.59 11.84
N TYR A 92 -8.90 -1.78 10.68
CA TYR A 92 -9.51 -1.56 9.37
C TYR A 92 -9.70 -2.86 8.59
N ASP A 93 -10.69 -2.85 7.73
CA ASP A 93 -10.92 -3.86 6.69
C ASP A 93 -11.00 -3.18 5.33
N ILE A 94 -11.08 -3.96 4.25
CA ILE A 94 -11.30 -3.44 2.91
C ILE A 94 -12.43 -4.17 2.21
N CYS A 95 -13.17 -3.44 1.38
CA CYS A 95 -14.15 -3.99 0.46
C CYS A 95 -13.64 -3.82 -0.97
N LEU A 96 -13.74 -4.86 -1.80
CA LEU A 96 -13.47 -4.72 -3.23
C LEU A 96 -14.58 -3.90 -3.88
N SER A 97 -14.18 -2.99 -4.78
CA SER A 97 -15.12 -2.14 -5.53
C SER A 97 -15.89 -2.88 -6.62
N GLN A 98 -15.33 -3.97 -7.15
CA GLN A 98 -15.94 -4.79 -8.18
C GLN A 98 -16.55 -6.05 -7.57
N ASP A 99 -17.64 -6.55 -8.16
CA ASP A 99 -18.22 -7.85 -7.85
C ASP A 99 -17.29 -8.95 -8.37
N VAL A 100 -16.20 -9.17 -7.66
CA VAL A 100 -15.32 -10.29 -7.91
C VAL A 100 -15.84 -11.48 -7.12
N ASP A 101 -15.98 -12.62 -7.79
CA ASP A 101 -16.26 -13.87 -7.11
C ASP A 101 -15.16 -14.16 -6.08
N CYS A 102 -15.56 -14.74 -4.95
CA CYS A 102 -14.65 -15.08 -3.85
C CYS A 102 -13.58 -16.12 -4.25
N ASP A 103 -13.71 -16.70 -5.45
CA ASP A 103 -12.76 -17.63 -6.07
C ASP A 103 -11.64 -16.94 -6.87
N SER A 104 -11.63 -15.60 -6.94
CA SER A 104 -10.56 -14.86 -7.61
C SER A 104 -9.22 -14.96 -6.88
N ASP A 105 -8.13 -15.04 -7.64
CA ASP A 105 -6.77 -15.11 -7.12
C ASP A 105 -6.50 -13.90 -6.21
N VAL A 106 -6.14 -14.16 -4.95
CA VAL A 106 -5.74 -13.19 -3.92
C VAL A 106 -4.65 -12.24 -4.43
N SER A 107 -3.85 -12.70 -5.40
CA SER A 107 -2.83 -11.91 -6.08
C SER A 107 -3.40 -10.66 -6.77
N GLU A 108 -4.65 -10.71 -7.23
CA GLU A 108 -5.32 -9.59 -7.90
C GLU A 108 -5.75 -8.48 -6.92
N LEU A 109 -5.78 -8.74 -5.61
CA LEU A 109 -6.13 -7.72 -4.61
C LEU A 109 -5.13 -6.56 -4.55
N LEU A 110 -3.87 -6.80 -4.97
CA LEU A 110 -2.85 -5.76 -5.00
C LEU A 110 -3.07 -4.75 -6.11
N ILE A 111 -3.81 -5.10 -7.17
CA ILE A 111 -4.00 -4.25 -8.34
C ILE A 111 -5.42 -3.71 -8.46
N LYS A 112 -6.38 -4.32 -7.76
CA LYS A 112 -7.80 -3.94 -7.84
C LYS A 112 -8.15 -2.76 -6.94
N PRO A 113 -9.06 -1.88 -7.39
CA PRO A 113 -9.60 -0.81 -6.55
C PRO A 113 -10.35 -1.36 -5.33
N VAL A 114 -10.16 -0.69 -4.20
CA VAL A 114 -10.71 -1.07 -2.90
C VAL A 114 -11.30 0.13 -2.18
N ARG A 115 -12.20 -0.13 -1.22
CA ARG A 115 -12.76 0.86 -0.30
C ARG A 115 -12.37 0.53 1.12
N LEU A 116 -12.08 1.56 1.91
CA LEU A 116 -11.69 1.42 3.31
C LEU A 116 -12.92 1.21 4.20
N VAL A 117 -12.84 0.24 5.08
CA VAL A 117 -13.90 -0.15 6.01
C VAL A 117 -13.38 -0.05 7.44
N ARG A 118 -14.24 0.45 8.35
CA ARG A 118 -14.00 0.39 9.79
C ARG A 118 -15.31 0.11 10.52
N GLY A 119 -15.35 -0.97 11.28
CA GLY A 119 -16.57 -1.41 11.96
C GLY A 119 -17.69 -1.70 10.96
N ASN A 120 -18.81 -0.99 11.06
CA ASN A 120 -19.96 -1.14 10.15
C ASN A 120 -20.05 -0.03 9.10
N GLU A 121 -18.99 0.78 8.96
CA GLU A 121 -18.94 1.94 8.09
C GLU A 121 -17.89 1.75 6.99
N MET A 122 -18.22 2.24 5.80
CA MET A 122 -17.36 2.22 4.63
C MET A 122 -17.24 3.64 4.07
N LEU A 123 -16.02 4.01 3.69
CA LEU A 123 -15.77 5.23 2.93
C LEU A 123 -16.00 4.94 1.45
N GLU A 124 -16.91 5.68 0.79
CA GLU A 124 -17.22 5.46 -0.65
C GLU A 124 -16.08 5.86 -1.58
N GLN A 125 -15.05 6.51 -1.06
CA GLN A 125 -13.83 6.76 -1.80
C GLN A 125 -13.17 5.44 -2.21
N GLU A 126 -12.92 5.30 -3.50
CA GLU A 126 -12.09 4.23 -4.03
C GLU A 126 -10.61 4.61 -3.92
N PHE A 127 -9.81 3.63 -3.51
CA PHE A 127 -8.37 3.68 -3.52
C PHE A 127 -7.89 2.77 -4.65
N VAL A 128 -6.83 3.20 -5.33
CA VAL A 128 -6.17 2.45 -6.42
C VAL A 128 -5.99 0.97 -6.08
N ASN A 129 -5.51 0.68 -4.87
CA ASN A 129 -5.35 -0.68 -4.35
C ASN A 129 -5.11 -0.71 -2.83
N ILE A 130 -4.97 -1.92 -2.27
CA ILE A 130 -4.70 -2.12 -0.83
C ILE A 130 -3.41 -1.45 -0.34
N LEU A 131 -2.38 -1.33 -1.19
CA LEU A 131 -1.14 -0.66 -0.80
C LEU A 131 -1.35 0.85 -0.63
N HIS A 132 -2.09 1.47 -1.56
CA HIS A 132 -2.48 2.87 -1.45
C HIS A 132 -3.28 3.13 -0.16
N VAL A 133 -4.27 2.27 0.15
CA VAL A 133 -5.01 2.35 1.42
C VAL A 133 -4.07 2.33 2.63
N LEU A 134 -3.16 1.35 2.66
CA LEU A 134 -2.22 1.18 3.77
C LEU A 134 -1.30 2.40 3.93
N GLN A 135 -0.83 2.99 2.82
CA GLN A 135 -0.02 4.20 2.84
C GLN A 135 -0.78 5.38 3.43
N VAL A 136 -2.03 5.60 3.02
CA VAL A 136 -2.89 6.67 3.56
C VAL A 136 -3.19 6.45 5.04
N VAL A 137 -3.50 5.21 5.46
CA VAL A 137 -3.79 4.90 6.87
C VAL A 137 -2.56 5.15 7.75
N HIS A 138 -1.36 4.76 7.31
CA HIS A 138 -0.14 5.09 8.04
C HIS A 138 0.14 6.59 8.06
N PHE A 139 -0.05 7.28 6.93
CA PHE A 139 0.12 8.73 6.85
C PHE A 139 -0.83 9.46 7.78
N TYR A 140 -2.10 9.03 7.85
CA TYR A 140 -3.06 9.53 8.83
C TYR A 140 -2.56 9.32 10.24
N ARG A 141 -2.13 8.10 10.62
CA ARG A 141 -1.60 7.86 11.98
C ARG A 141 -0.38 8.72 12.31
N TRP A 142 0.46 9.01 11.32
CA TRP A 142 1.63 9.86 11.52
C TRP A 142 1.27 11.36 11.64
N LYS A 143 0.34 11.85 10.80
CA LYS A 143 0.02 13.28 10.68
C LYS A 143 -1.32 13.69 11.31
N ALA A 144 -2.07 12.78 11.92
CA ALA A 144 -3.44 13.03 12.38
C ALA A 144 -3.55 14.27 13.26
N SER A 145 -2.62 14.44 14.22
CA SER A 145 -2.60 15.61 15.11
C SER A 145 -2.48 16.94 14.35
N THR A 146 -1.79 16.95 13.22
CA THR A 146 -1.64 18.13 12.34
C THR A 146 -2.77 18.29 11.32
N LEU A 147 -3.53 17.21 11.05
CA LEU A 147 -4.60 17.19 10.06
C LEU A 147 -5.97 17.53 10.67
N GLN A 148 -6.20 17.21 11.95
CA GLN A 148 -7.45 17.49 12.68
C GLN A 148 -7.78 18.99 12.80
N THR A 149 -6.81 19.88 12.59
CA THR A 149 -6.99 21.33 12.65
C THR A 149 -7.44 21.96 11.33
N ARG A 150 -7.48 21.20 10.23
CA ARG A 150 -7.96 21.70 8.93
C ARG A 150 -9.46 21.41 8.82
N GLU A 151 -10.29 22.45 8.77
CA GLU A 151 -11.69 22.31 8.37
C GLU A 151 -11.75 21.84 6.92
N VAL A 152 -12.00 20.54 6.73
CA VAL A 152 -12.22 19.95 5.41
C VAL A 152 -13.72 19.74 5.24
N ASN A 153 -14.29 20.40 4.23
CA ASN A 153 -15.62 20.06 3.74
C ASN A 153 -15.57 18.62 3.23
N ILE A 154 -16.28 17.70 3.90
CA ILE A 154 -16.37 16.32 3.45
C ILE A 154 -17.33 16.26 2.27
N ASP A 155 -16.78 16.16 1.06
CA ASP A 155 -17.59 15.82 -0.11
C ASP A 155 -17.74 14.29 -0.27
N LYS A 156 -17.00 13.51 0.54
CA LYS A 156 -16.96 12.04 0.44
C LYS A 156 -17.96 11.36 1.36
N LYS A 157 -18.81 10.52 0.78
CA LYS A 157 -19.90 9.83 1.46
C LYS A 157 -19.38 8.66 2.32
N ILE A 158 -19.88 8.56 3.54
CA ILE A 158 -19.72 7.39 4.42
C ILE A 158 -21.03 6.60 4.37
N THR A 159 -20.96 5.30 4.13
CA THR A 159 -22.12 4.42 4.06
C THR A 159 -22.02 3.28 5.06
N LYS A 160 -23.17 2.72 5.43
CA LYS A 160 -23.22 1.50 6.25
C LYS A 160 -23.04 0.28 5.36
N LEU A 161 -22.29 -0.71 5.84
CA LEU A 161 -22.14 -1.97 5.13
C LEU A 161 -23.47 -2.72 5.03
N SER A 162 -23.76 -3.21 3.83
CA SER A 162 -24.81 -4.20 3.61
C SER A 162 -24.37 -5.58 4.14
N GLU A 163 -25.33 -6.46 4.38
CA GLU A 163 -25.02 -7.82 4.86
C GLU A 163 -24.20 -8.62 3.84
N MET A 164 -24.48 -8.43 2.55
CA MET A 164 -23.69 -9.02 1.47
C MET A 164 -22.24 -8.54 1.49
N GLN A 165 -21.99 -7.24 1.73
CA GLN A 165 -20.63 -6.71 1.82
C GLN A 165 -19.87 -7.29 3.01
N LYS A 166 -20.52 -7.43 4.18
CA LYS A 166 -19.91 -8.08 5.34
C LYS A 166 -19.52 -9.53 5.07
N GLN A 167 -20.41 -10.27 4.40
CA GLN A 167 -20.15 -11.66 4.03
C GLN A 167 -18.96 -11.76 3.07
N LYS A 168 -18.87 -10.88 2.06
CA LYS A 168 -17.71 -10.80 1.15
C LYS A 168 -16.41 -10.50 1.90
N ILE A 169 -16.42 -9.50 2.79
CA ILE A 169 -15.25 -9.14 3.61
C ILE A 169 -14.81 -10.34 4.46
N ASN A 170 -15.75 -11.04 5.10
CA ASN A 170 -15.46 -12.22 5.91
C ASN A 170 -14.93 -13.39 5.06
N GLY A 171 -15.46 -13.59 3.85
CA GLY A 171 -14.96 -14.56 2.88
C GLY A 171 -13.50 -14.26 2.51
N LEU A 172 -13.21 -13.04 2.07
CA LEU A 172 -11.84 -12.60 1.76
C LEU A 172 -10.91 -12.75 2.97
N LYS A 173 -11.38 -12.38 4.17
CA LYS A 173 -10.59 -12.49 5.39
C LYS A 173 -10.13 -13.92 5.64
N SER A 174 -10.98 -14.92 5.40
CA SER A 174 -10.61 -16.33 5.59
C SER A 174 -9.50 -16.79 4.66
N VAL A 175 -9.45 -16.25 3.44
CA VAL A 175 -8.43 -16.59 2.44
C VAL A 175 -7.12 -15.83 2.69
N VAL A 176 -7.24 -14.53 3.00
CA VAL A 176 -6.11 -13.59 3.10
C VAL A 176 -5.43 -13.61 4.48
N LEU A 177 -6.14 -14.06 5.52
CA LEU A 177 -5.66 -14.20 6.89
C LEU A 177 -5.88 -15.63 7.39
N ASN A 178 -5.27 -16.59 6.69
CA ASN A 178 -5.44 -18.01 6.99
C ASN A 178 -4.82 -18.41 8.37
N ASP A 179 -3.88 -17.61 8.90
CA ASP A 179 -3.37 -17.79 10.27
C ASP A 179 -3.39 -16.49 11.08
N ALA A 180 -4.50 -16.22 11.77
CA ALA A 180 -4.65 -15.08 12.68
C ALA A 180 -3.67 -15.13 13.88
N GLY A 181 -3.28 -16.33 14.32
CA GLY A 181 -2.30 -16.51 15.39
C GLY A 181 -0.90 -16.05 14.94
N LEU A 182 -0.53 -16.32 13.69
CA LEU A 182 0.71 -15.84 13.09
C LEU A 182 0.71 -14.32 12.94
N VAL A 183 -0.39 -13.73 12.47
CA VAL A 183 -0.55 -12.27 12.39
C VAL A 183 -0.28 -11.62 13.77
N ALA A 184 -0.86 -12.17 14.83
CA ALA A 184 -0.64 -11.67 16.18
C ALA A 184 0.82 -11.82 16.64
N ARG A 185 1.48 -12.95 16.33
CA ARG A 185 2.89 -13.13 16.68
C ARG A 185 3.83 -12.17 15.93
N VAL A 186 3.51 -11.85 14.68
CA VAL A 186 4.34 -11.00 13.81
C VAL A 186 4.11 -9.51 14.10
N PHE A 187 2.85 -9.08 14.24
CA PHE A 187 2.52 -7.66 14.35
C PHE A 187 2.05 -7.20 15.74
N CYS A 188 1.64 -8.10 16.63
CA CYS A 188 1.11 -7.74 17.95
C CYS A 188 2.10 -7.97 19.11
N ARG A 189 3.42 -8.07 18.83
CA ARG A 189 4.43 -8.46 19.83
C ARG A 189 4.97 -7.34 20.74
N PHE A 190 4.29 -6.20 20.84
CA PHE A 190 4.63 -5.17 21.84
C PHE A 190 3.42 -4.79 22.70
N PRO A 191 3.51 -4.94 24.03
CA PRO A 191 2.60 -4.29 24.97
C PRO A 191 3.05 -2.86 25.29
N SER A 192 2.07 -2.04 25.71
CA SER A 192 2.20 -0.94 26.69
C SER A 192 2.56 0.48 26.19
N GLU A 193 1.52 1.33 26.27
CA GLU A 193 1.46 2.65 26.94
C GLU A 193 1.68 3.97 26.18
N GLU A 194 2.29 4.02 24.99
CA GLU A 194 2.38 5.29 24.23
C GLU A 194 1.93 5.18 22.77
N ILE A 195 0.99 4.27 22.46
CA ILE A 195 0.23 4.43 21.23
C ILE A 195 -0.62 5.68 21.44
N VAL A 196 -0.15 6.82 20.92
CA VAL A 196 -0.95 8.04 20.78
C VAL A 196 -2.32 7.58 20.31
N CYS A 197 -3.30 7.65 21.21
CA CYS A 197 -4.62 7.12 20.98
C CYS A 197 -5.32 8.14 20.08
N ILE A 198 -4.91 8.16 18.81
CA ILE A 198 -5.46 9.04 17.79
C ILE A 198 -6.93 8.65 17.70
N HIS A 199 -7.78 9.58 18.13
CA HIS A 199 -9.21 9.41 17.97
C HIS A 199 -9.50 9.28 16.47
N PHE A 200 -10.02 8.12 16.09
CA PHE A 200 -10.38 7.85 14.72
C PHE A 200 -11.51 8.79 14.27
N ASP A 201 -11.33 9.42 13.12
CA ASP A 201 -12.36 10.22 12.47
C ASP A 201 -12.24 10.07 10.95
N TRP A 202 -13.36 9.79 10.29
CA TRP A 202 -13.45 9.73 8.83
C TRP A 202 -13.05 11.06 8.17
N LYS A 203 -13.33 12.21 8.78
CA LYS A 203 -12.84 13.51 8.28
C LYS A 203 -11.32 13.53 8.21
N GLY A 204 -10.68 13.03 9.26
CA GLY A 204 -9.23 12.92 9.34
C GLY A 204 -8.64 12.03 8.25
N ILE A 205 -9.29 10.91 7.94
CA ILE A 205 -8.89 10.04 6.83
C ILE A 205 -9.05 10.75 5.48
N VAL A 206 -10.17 11.41 5.23
CA VAL A 206 -10.40 12.14 3.96
C VAL A 206 -9.38 13.28 3.80
N ALA A 207 -9.07 14.00 4.89
CA ALA A 207 -8.01 15.00 4.90
C ALA A 207 -6.64 14.38 4.64
N ALA A 208 -6.36 13.20 5.21
CA ALA A 208 -5.12 12.48 5.03
C ALA A 208 -4.92 12.00 3.60
N VAL A 209 -5.98 11.53 2.91
CA VAL A 209 -5.93 11.21 1.48
C VAL A 209 -5.39 12.40 0.70
N LYS A 210 -6.04 13.56 0.84
CA LYS A 210 -5.67 14.74 0.06
C LYS A 210 -4.26 15.22 0.38
N ALA A 211 -3.92 15.28 1.67
CA ALA A 211 -2.60 15.68 2.12
C ALA A 211 -1.50 14.71 1.63
N TRP A 212 -1.80 13.42 1.57
CA TRP A 212 -0.88 12.41 1.07
C TRP A 212 -0.70 12.50 -0.45
N GLU A 213 -1.78 12.74 -1.21
CA GLU A 213 -1.71 12.98 -2.66
C GLU A 213 -0.86 14.23 -2.98
N ASP A 214 -1.06 15.32 -2.23
CA ASP A 214 -0.27 16.55 -2.39
C ASP A 214 1.21 16.34 -2.02
N TYR A 215 1.45 15.57 -0.96
CA TYR A 215 2.80 15.22 -0.51
C TYR A 215 3.54 14.35 -1.54
N THR A 216 2.90 13.28 -2.02
CA THR A 216 3.48 12.40 -3.06
C THR A 216 3.71 13.13 -4.38
N SER A 217 2.78 13.99 -4.81
CA SER A 217 2.97 14.84 -5.99
C SER A 217 4.21 15.74 -5.85
N THR A 218 4.43 16.31 -4.66
CA THR A 218 5.61 17.12 -4.36
C THR A 218 6.90 16.32 -4.47
N LEU A 219 6.94 15.13 -3.88
CA LEU A 219 8.11 14.25 -3.96
C LEU A 219 8.43 13.84 -5.40
N ILE A 220 7.42 13.54 -6.21
CA ILE A 220 7.61 13.19 -7.62
C ILE A 220 8.20 14.37 -8.39
N LYS A 221 7.70 15.60 -8.16
CA LYS A 221 8.30 16.80 -8.77
C LYS A 221 9.77 16.96 -8.39
N GLN A 222 10.14 16.67 -7.14
CA GLN A 222 11.53 16.70 -6.71
C GLN A 222 12.37 15.63 -7.40
N ILE A 223 11.86 14.39 -7.52
CA ILE A 223 12.54 13.31 -8.27
C ILE A 223 12.79 13.75 -9.71
N HIS A 224 11.79 14.31 -10.39
CA HIS A 224 11.96 14.82 -11.76
C HIS A 224 12.98 15.95 -11.86
N PHE A 225 12.99 16.87 -10.88
CA PHE A 225 13.98 17.94 -10.84
C PHE A 225 15.40 17.41 -10.70
N LEU A 226 15.59 16.32 -9.95
CA LEU A 226 16.90 15.69 -9.73
C LEU A 226 17.31 14.73 -10.85
N LEU A 227 16.36 14.27 -11.69
CA LEU A 227 16.62 13.29 -12.74
C LEU A 227 17.74 13.71 -13.71
N PRO A 228 17.77 14.96 -14.26
CA PRO A 228 18.86 15.39 -15.12
C PRO A 228 20.22 15.35 -14.42
N TYR A 229 20.25 15.74 -13.13
CA TYR A 229 21.47 15.70 -12.33
C TYR A 229 21.99 14.27 -12.19
N TRP A 230 21.13 13.30 -11.89
CA TRP A 230 21.51 11.89 -11.81
C TRP A 230 22.01 11.33 -13.15
N THR A 231 21.40 11.73 -14.27
CA THR A 231 21.85 11.34 -15.61
C THR A 231 23.22 11.93 -15.93
N THR A 232 23.43 13.23 -15.70
CA THR A 232 24.71 13.91 -15.96
C THR A 232 25.86 13.30 -15.14
N HIS A 233 25.59 12.92 -13.89
CA HIS A 233 26.61 12.35 -13.00
C HIS A 233 26.71 10.83 -13.09
N GLN A 234 26.10 10.19 -14.10
CA GLN A 234 26.10 8.74 -14.28
C GLN A 234 25.66 7.97 -13.03
N SER A 235 24.76 8.55 -12.24
CA SER A 235 24.13 7.88 -11.10
C SER A 235 22.99 6.96 -11.55
N MET A 236 22.51 7.14 -12.78
CA MET A 236 21.62 6.21 -13.48
C MET A 236 22.33 5.72 -14.74
N TYR A 237 22.34 4.41 -14.94
CA TYR A 237 22.94 3.77 -16.11
C TYR A 237 21.85 3.26 -17.03
N ASN A 238 21.89 3.65 -18.30
CA ASN A 238 21.14 2.94 -19.33
C ASN A 238 21.94 1.68 -19.66
N VAL A 239 21.51 0.55 -19.12
CA VAL A 239 22.07 -0.74 -19.50
C VAL A 239 21.56 -1.04 -20.92
N GLN A 240 22.43 -0.95 -21.92
CA GLN A 240 22.11 -1.52 -23.22
C GLN A 240 22.07 -3.04 -23.04
N VAL A 241 20.88 -3.62 -23.05
CA VAL A 241 20.71 -5.06 -23.12
C VAL A 241 21.17 -5.46 -24.52
N GLY A 242 22.39 -6.00 -24.61
CA GLY A 242 22.93 -6.55 -25.86
C GLY A 242 22.07 -7.71 -26.36
N GLU A 243 21.94 -7.81 -27.68
CA GLU A 243 21.25 -8.89 -28.41
C GLU A 243 21.67 -10.30 -27.99
#